data_AF-A0A920VSJ0-F1
#
_entry.id   AF-A0A920VSJ0-F1
#
_cell.length_a   1.000
_cell.length_b   1.000
_cell.length_c   1.000
_cell.angle_alpha   90.00
_cell.angle_beta   90.00
_cell.angle_gamma   90.00
#
_symmetry.space_group_name_H-M   'P 1'
#
loop_
_entity.id
_entity.type
_entity.pdbx_description
1 polymer ?
#
loop_
_entity_poly.entity_id
_entity_poly.type
_entity_poly.pdbx_seq_one_letter_code
_entity_poly.pdbx_strand_id
1 'polypeptide(L)'
;MIEKPMTDPKEFFDAYCDFVTKQTSDPSLDIESLKASLENIQNNSEIDVPRLMTAALGLSSEGGEFVEIVKKMFLQGKPANEENIFHMKRELGDIMWYWVTACMALKLDPVEVILENQKKLEARYGDKFTINQSKGLGKKATCRIKEKKPKTMSDCL
;
A
#
# COMPACT_ATOMS: atom_id res chain seq x y z
N MET A 1 -9.11 -30.52 -35.11
CA MET A 1 -10.47 -30.16 -34.66
C MET A 1 -10.35 -28.74 -34.10
N ILE A 2 -11.06 -27.78 -34.69
CA ILE A 2 -11.02 -26.38 -34.27
C ILE A 2 -12.14 -26.23 -33.25
N GLU A 3 -11.80 -25.91 -31.99
CA GLU A 3 -12.81 -25.61 -30.97
C GLU A 3 -13.69 -24.45 -31.44
N LYS A 4 -15.01 -24.68 -31.41
CA LYS A 4 -15.99 -23.70 -31.83
C LYS A 4 -15.95 -22.55 -30.81
N PRO A 5 -15.88 -21.27 -31.22
CA PRO A 5 -15.88 -20.17 -30.28
C PRO A 5 -17.16 -20.20 -29.45
N MET A 6 -17.01 -20.10 -28.14
CA MET A 6 -18.12 -20.10 -27.19
C MET A 6 -18.94 -18.82 -27.39
N THR A 7 -20.14 -18.96 -27.96
CA THR A 7 -20.98 -17.83 -28.40
C THR A 7 -22.03 -17.40 -27.37
N ASP A 8 -22.31 -18.23 -26.37
CA ASP A 8 -23.23 -17.87 -25.29
C ASP A 8 -22.44 -17.25 -24.11
N PRO A 9 -22.71 -15.98 -23.74
CA PRO A 9 -22.13 -15.37 -22.55
C PRO A 9 -22.34 -16.17 -21.27
N LYS A 10 -23.46 -16.91 -21.15
CA LYS A 10 -23.72 -17.73 -19.97
C LYS A 10 -22.75 -18.91 -19.89
N GLU A 11 -22.58 -19.65 -20.98
CA GLU A 11 -21.60 -20.75 -21.06
C GLU A 11 -20.18 -20.24 -20.77
N PHE A 12 -19.84 -19.04 -21.25
CA PHE A 12 -18.56 -18.40 -20.91
C PHE A 12 -18.41 -18.14 -19.42
N PHE A 13 -19.38 -17.50 -18.78
CA PHE A 13 -19.28 -17.17 -17.36
C PHE A 13 -19.33 -18.41 -16.48
N ASP A 14 -20.08 -19.45 -16.83
CA ASP A 14 -20.07 -20.72 -16.11
C ASP A 14 -18.66 -21.34 -16.15
N ALA A 15 -18.06 -21.47 -17.34
CA ALA A 15 -16.69 -21.98 -17.50
C ALA A 15 -15.64 -21.09 -16.80
N TYR A 16 -15.83 -19.76 -16.82
CA TYR A 16 -14.94 -18.83 -16.15
C TYR A 16 -15.05 -18.92 -14.63
N CYS A 17 -16.25 -19.05 -14.07
CA CYS A 17 -16.47 -19.25 -12.64
C CYS A 17 -15.83 -20.55 -12.15
N ASP A 18 -15.94 -21.64 -12.91
CA ASP A 18 -15.27 -22.90 -12.61
C ASP A 18 -13.74 -22.74 -12.63
N PHE A 19 -13.23 -22.02 -13.62
CA PHE A 19 -11.80 -21.70 -13.70
C PHE A 19 -11.34 -20.87 -12.50
N VAL A 20 -12.05 -19.80 -12.15
CA VAL A 20 -11.72 -18.97 -10.97
C VAL A 20 -11.72 -19.81 -9.70
N THR A 21 -12.74 -20.66 -9.51
CA THR A 21 -12.82 -21.55 -8.35
C THR A 21 -11.61 -22.48 -8.30
N LYS A 22 -11.24 -23.10 -9.43
CA LYS A 22 -10.06 -23.99 -9.51
C LYS A 22 -8.74 -23.26 -9.25
N GLN A 23 -8.63 -21.97 -9.56
CA GLN A 23 -7.43 -21.16 -9.29
C GLN A 23 -7.43 -20.54 -7.89
N THR A 24 -8.51 -20.67 -7.12
CA THR A 24 -8.62 -20.10 -5.78
C THR A 24 -8.15 -21.13 -4.75
N SER A 25 -7.29 -20.71 -3.82
CA SER A 25 -6.73 -21.60 -2.81
C SER A 25 -7.77 -22.08 -1.79
N ASP A 26 -7.58 -23.26 -1.20
CA ASP A 26 -8.50 -23.82 -0.20
C ASP A 26 -8.80 -22.87 0.98
N PRO A 27 -7.82 -22.16 1.60
CA PRO A 27 -8.11 -21.18 2.65
C PRO A 27 -8.96 -19.97 2.20
N SER A 28 -9.17 -19.79 0.90
CA SER A 28 -10.02 -18.74 0.34
C SER A 28 -11.42 -19.24 -0.06
N LEU A 29 -11.64 -20.56 -0.08
CA LEU A 29 -12.91 -21.20 -0.43
C LEU A 29 -13.59 -21.87 0.77
N ASP A 30 -12.82 -22.38 1.72
CA ASP A 30 -13.28 -23.15 2.85
C ASP A 30 -12.85 -22.54 4.18
N ILE A 31 -13.81 -22.44 5.11
CA ILE A 31 -13.60 -21.76 6.39
C ILE A 31 -12.72 -22.56 7.35
N GLU A 32 -12.76 -23.89 7.32
CA GLU A 32 -11.92 -24.71 8.19
C GLU A 32 -10.46 -24.68 7.72
N SER A 33 -10.25 -24.71 6.40
CA SER A 33 -8.93 -24.50 5.78
C SER A 33 -8.37 -23.10 6.10
N LEU A 34 -9.22 -22.07 6.08
CA LEU A 34 -8.83 -20.72 6.51
C LEU A 34 -8.41 -20.69 7.98
N LYS A 35 -9.24 -21.22 8.88
CA LYS A 35 -8.92 -21.28 10.32
C LYS A 35 -7.61 -22.01 10.57
N ALA A 36 -7.41 -23.17 9.97
CA ALA A 36 -6.18 -23.95 10.09
C ALA A 36 -4.96 -23.15 9.61
N SER A 37 -5.06 -22.43 8.50
CA SER A 37 -3.99 -21.56 8.01
C SER A 37 -3.68 -20.41 8.97
N LEU A 38 -4.70 -19.75 9.52
CA LEU A 38 -4.54 -18.65 10.49
C LEU A 38 -3.91 -19.15 11.79
N GLU A 39 -4.40 -20.25 12.34
CA GLU A 39 -3.86 -20.90 13.55
C GLU A 39 -2.42 -21.35 13.33
N ASN A 40 -2.10 -21.92 12.16
CA ASN A 40 -0.75 -22.35 11.84
C ASN A 40 0.25 -21.18 11.88
N ILE A 41 -0.10 -20.02 11.30
CA ILE A 41 0.77 -18.83 11.36
C ILE A 41 0.84 -18.30 12.80
N GLN A 42 -0.29 -18.22 13.49
CA GLN A 42 -0.37 -17.69 14.86
C GLN A 42 0.44 -18.52 15.86
N ASN A 43 0.47 -19.84 15.70
CA ASN A 43 1.12 -20.76 16.63
C ASN A 43 2.60 -21.02 16.30
N ASN A 44 3.00 -20.83 15.03
CA ASN A 44 4.36 -21.15 14.57
C ASN A 44 5.17 -19.91 14.16
N SER A 45 4.70 -18.71 14.47
CA SER A 45 5.44 -17.47 14.22
C SER A 45 5.21 -16.46 15.33
N GLU A 46 5.97 -15.37 15.30
CA GLU A 46 5.81 -14.25 16.23
C GLU A 46 4.72 -13.25 15.81
N ILE A 47 4.05 -13.51 14.68
CA ILE A 47 3.07 -12.60 14.09
C ILE A 47 1.76 -12.65 14.90
N ASP A 48 1.23 -11.48 15.27
CA ASP A 48 -0.15 -11.32 15.75
C ASP A 48 -1.07 -11.30 14.52
N VAL A 49 -1.63 -12.47 14.18
CA VAL A 49 -2.39 -12.67 12.94
C VAL A 49 -3.65 -11.80 12.87
N PRO A 50 -4.53 -11.76 13.92
CA PRO A 50 -5.70 -10.88 13.89
C PRO A 50 -5.34 -9.41 13.70
N ARG A 51 -4.27 -8.94 14.36
CA ARG A 51 -3.81 -7.56 14.22
C ARG A 51 -3.21 -7.29 12.84
N LEU A 52 -2.48 -8.24 12.28
CA LEU A 52 -1.92 -8.10 10.93
C LEU A 52 -3.02 -8.02 9.87
N MET A 53 -4.05 -8.86 9.98
CA MET A 53 -5.23 -8.79 9.09
C MET A 53 -5.92 -7.43 9.21
N THR A 54 -6.12 -6.95 10.44
CA THR A 54 -6.70 -5.62 10.71
C THR A 54 -5.88 -4.51 10.05
N ALA A 55 -4.55 -4.57 10.19
CA ALA A 55 -3.64 -3.60 9.59
C ALA A 55 -3.67 -3.64 8.05
N ALA A 56 -3.61 -4.82 7.45
CA ALA A 56 -3.57 -4.98 6.00
C ALA A 56 -4.86 -4.48 5.32
N LEU A 57 -6.02 -4.84 5.87
CA LEU A 57 -7.31 -4.40 5.37
C LEU A 57 -7.50 -2.89 5.56
N GLY A 58 -7.17 -2.38 6.75
CA GLY A 58 -7.27 -0.96 7.07
C GLY A 58 -6.39 -0.09 6.17
N LEU A 59 -5.12 -0.47 5.96
CA LEU A 59 -4.22 0.26 5.04
C LEU A 59 -4.80 0.40 3.64
N SER A 60 -5.41 -0.66 3.10
CA SER A 60 -6.05 -0.61 1.78
C SER A 60 -7.31 0.26 1.78
N SER A 61 -8.10 0.21 2.84
CA SER A 61 -9.34 0.99 2.97
C SER A 61 -9.04 2.49 3.01
N GLU A 62 -8.21 2.94 3.97
CA GLU A 62 -7.92 4.36 4.15
C GLU A 62 -7.09 4.94 3.00
N GLY A 63 -6.24 4.11 2.39
CA GLY A 63 -5.58 4.48 1.13
C GLY A 63 -6.59 4.77 0.00
N GLY A 64 -7.66 3.99 -0.08
CA GLY A 64 -8.77 4.21 -1.02
C GLY A 64 -9.54 5.50 -0.72
N GLU A 65 -9.83 5.78 0.55
CA GLU A 65 -10.51 7.02 0.97
C GLU A 65 -9.69 8.27 0.64
N PHE A 66 -8.39 8.24 0.92
CA PHE A 66 -7.46 9.30 0.53
C PHE A 66 -7.47 9.51 -1.00
N VAL A 67 -7.35 8.43 -1.78
CA VAL A 67 -7.38 8.48 -3.25
C VAL A 67 -8.71 9.03 -3.76
N GLU A 68 -9.83 8.73 -3.11
CA GLU A 68 -11.14 9.23 -3.50
C GLU A 68 -11.20 10.77 -3.42
N ILE A 69 -10.61 11.37 -2.37
CA ILE A 69 -10.54 12.84 -2.23
C ILE A 69 -9.67 13.43 -3.33
N VAL A 70 -8.48 12.85 -3.57
CA VAL A 70 -7.56 13.27 -4.63
C VAL A 70 -8.23 13.18 -6.01
N LYS A 71 -8.93 12.09 -6.30
CA LYS A 71 -9.68 11.86 -7.54
C LYS A 71 -10.77 12.91 -7.72
N LYS A 72 -11.55 13.21 -6.68
CA LYS A 72 -12.59 14.26 -6.69
C LYS A 72 -12.00 15.64 -7.00
N MET A 73 -10.83 15.95 -6.45
CA MET A 73 -10.14 17.21 -6.71
C MET A 73 -9.66 17.31 -8.16
N PHE A 74 -8.85 16.35 -8.62
CA PHE A 74 -8.18 16.46 -9.91
C PHE A 74 -9.05 16.07 -11.10
N LEU A 75 -9.97 15.11 -10.95
CA LEU A 75 -10.75 14.56 -12.07
C LEU A 75 -12.20 15.04 -12.10
N GLN A 76 -12.69 15.62 -10.99
CA GLN A 76 -14.09 16.07 -10.88
C GLN A 76 -14.19 17.57 -10.52
N GLY A 77 -13.06 18.29 -10.45
CA GLY A 77 -13.02 19.74 -10.30
C GLY A 77 -13.31 20.24 -8.88
N LYS A 78 -13.23 19.41 -7.84
CA LYS A 78 -13.35 19.91 -6.46
C LYS A 78 -12.16 20.82 -6.11
N PRO A 79 -12.40 21.96 -5.41
CA PRO A 79 -11.33 22.89 -5.07
C PRO A 79 -10.41 22.33 -4.00
N ALA A 80 -9.12 22.68 -4.06
CA ALA A 80 -8.14 22.41 -2.99
C ALA A 80 -8.31 23.39 -1.81
N ASN A 81 -9.49 23.40 -1.20
CA ASN A 81 -9.81 24.24 -0.05
C ASN A 81 -9.35 23.60 1.27
N GLU A 82 -9.43 24.35 2.37
CA GLU A 82 -9.01 23.90 3.70
C GLU A 82 -9.77 22.64 4.15
N GLU A 83 -11.05 22.51 3.80
CA GLU A 83 -11.88 21.34 4.12
C GLU A 83 -11.35 20.06 3.44
N ASN A 84 -11.14 20.08 2.12
CA ASN A 84 -10.64 18.91 1.41
C ASN A 84 -9.20 18.56 1.84
N ILE A 85 -8.37 19.56 2.14
CA ILE A 85 -7.03 19.35 2.71
C ILE A 85 -7.12 18.72 4.11
N PHE A 86 -8.07 19.17 4.93
CA PHE A 86 -8.30 18.60 6.25
C PHE A 86 -8.77 17.15 6.18
N HIS A 87 -9.66 16.81 5.25
CA HIS A 87 -10.08 15.41 5.03
C HIS A 87 -8.88 14.55 4.59
N MET A 88 -8.08 15.01 3.61
CA MET A 88 -6.85 14.28 3.24
C MET A 88 -5.91 14.07 4.43
N LYS A 89 -5.78 15.05 5.34
CA LYS A 89 -4.98 14.91 6.56
C LYS A 89 -5.55 13.86 7.51
N ARG A 90 -6.87 13.73 7.62
CA ARG A 90 -7.53 12.69 8.42
C ARG A 90 -7.19 11.31 7.88
N GLU A 91 -7.38 11.10 6.58
CA GLU A 91 -7.05 9.81 5.95
C GLU A 91 -5.55 9.47 6.08
N LEU A 92 -4.65 10.45 5.98
CA LEU A 92 -3.23 10.22 6.24
C LEU A 92 -2.95 9.81 7.69
N GLY A 93 -3.73 10.30 8.65
CA GLY A 93 -3.68 9.89 10.05
C GLY A 93 -4.15 8.44 10.24
N ASP A 94 -5.24 8.07 9.58
CA ASP A 94 -5.82 6.73 9.66
C ASP A 94 -4.92 5.69 8.94
N ILE A 95 -4.29 6.07 7.82
CA ILE A 95 -3.20 5.29 7.19
C ILE A 95 -2.05 5.05 8.17
N MET A 96 -1.59 6.10 8.86
CA MET A 96 -0.51 5.97 9.86
C MET A 96 -0.93 5.06 11.01
N TRP A 97 -2.18 5.13 11.45
CA TRP A 97 -2.73 4.25 12.49
C TRP A 97 -2.60 2.77 12.10
N TYR A 98 -3.05 2.39 10.90
CA TYR A 98 -2.93 1.00 10.45
C TYR A 98 -1.49 0.61 10.12
N TRP A 99 -0.66 1.54 9.66
CA TRP A 99 0.78 1.28 9.47
C TRP A 99 1.49 0.96 10.79
N VAL A 100 1.22 1.70 11.87
CA VAL A 100 1.73 1.36 13.21
C VAL A 100 1.15 0.04 13.70
N THR A 101 -0.14 -0.22 13.42
CA THR A 101 -0.79 -1.51 13.75
C THR A 101 -0.08 -2.69 13.07
N ALA A 102 0.37 -2.53 11.82
CA ALA A 102 1.19 -3.53 11.13
C ALA A 102 2.56 -3.73 11.80
N CYS A 103 3.24 -2.64 12.19
CA CYS A 103 4.50 -2.72 12.92
C CYS A 103 4.33 -3.51 14.23
N MET A 104 3.26 -3.20 14.99
CA MET A 104 2.93 -3.91 16.22
C MET A 104 2.62 -5.39 15.98
N ALA A 105 1.93 -5.72 14.88
CA ALA A 105 1.61 -7.11 14.55
C ALA A 105 2.84 -7.94 14.19
N LEU A 106 3.87 -7.29 13.63
CA LEU A 106 5.14 -7.89 13.22
C LEU A 106 6.26 -7.73 14.26
N LYS A 107 5.96 -7.17 15.44
CA LYS A 107 6.93 -6.83 16.50
C LYS A 107 8.09 -5.93 16.03
N LEU A 108 7.81 -5.02 15.10
CA LEU A 108 8.78 -4.06 14.58
C LEU A 108 8.72 -2.74 15.34
N ASP A 109 9.88 -2.09 15.55
CA ASP A 109 9.93 -0.68 15.97
C ASP A 109 9.61 0.22 14.75
N PRO A 110 8.53 1.01 14.79
CA PRO A 110 8.20 1.97 13.74
C PRO A 110 9.37 2.90 13.36
N VAL A 111 10.19 3.30 14.32
CA VAL A 111 11.35 4.18 14.07
C VAL A 111 12.37 3.45 13.19
N GLU A 112 12.68 2.21 13.51
CA GLU A 112 13.61 1.39 12.72
C GLU A 112 13.09 1.14 11.29
N VAL A 113 11.78 0.90 11.12
CA VAL A 113 11.17 0.71 9.80
C VAL A 113 11.39 1.93 8.89
N ILE A 114 11.20 3.14 9.42
CA ILE A 114 11.42 4.38 8.67
C ILE A 114 12.91 4.63 8.42
N LEU A 115 13.77 4.36 9.40
CA LEU A 115 15.23 4.49 9.24
C LEU A 115 15.77 3.53 8.19
N GLU A 116 15.24 2.31 8.10
CA GLU A 116 15.64 1.35 7.08
C GLU A 116 15.24 1.81 5.67
N ASN A 117 14.05 2.42 5.55
CA ASN A 117 13.67 3.07 4.29
C ASN A 117 14.60 4.25 3.94
N GLN A 118 15.04 5.04 4.94
CA GLN A 118 16.04 6.09 4.75
C GLN A 118 17.36 5.52 4.22
N LYS A 119 17.94 4.50 4.88
CA LYS A 119 19.21 3.89 4.44
C LYS A 119 19.12 3.35 3.01
N LYS A 120 17.99 2.71 2.66
CA LYS A 120 17.72 2.25 1.29
C LYS A 120 17.72 3.39 0.28
N LEU A 121 17.15 4.55 0.63
CA LEU A 121 17.16 5.74 -0.24
C LEU A 121 18.54 6.38 -0.33
N GLU A 122 19.30 6.43 0.77
CA GLU A 122 20.71 6.85 0.79
C GLU A 122 21.57 5.99 -0.13
N ALA A 123 21.45 4.66 -0.04
CA ALA A 123 22.16 3.74 -0.92
C ALA A 123 21.78 3.93 -2.40
N ARG A 124 20.50 4.21 -2.68
CA ARG A 124 20.00 4.39 -4.05
C ARG A 124 20.45 5.70 -4.69
N TYR A 125 20.52 6.78 -3.92
CA TYR A 125 20.72 8.13 -4.45
C TYR A 125 22.06 8.76 -4.05
N GLY A 126 22.83 8.12 -3.15
CA GLY A 126 24.15 8.57 -2.68
C GLY A 126 24.12 10.01 -2.17
N ASP A 127 25.14 10.79 -2.52
CA ASP A 127 25.31 12.21 -2.16
C ASP A 127 24.18 13.15 -2.61
N LYS A 128 23.21 12.63 -3.37
CA LYS A 128 22.01 13.38 -3.77
C LYS A 128 20.93 13.32 -2.72
N PHE A 129 20.97 12.37 -1.79
CA PHE A 129 20.01 12.24 -0.71
C PHE A 129 20.65 12.73 0.58
N THR A 130 20.19 13.87 1.06
CA THR A 130 20.63 14.46 2.33
C THR A 130 19.45 14.61 3.26
N ILE A 131 19.54 14.00 4.45
CA ILE A 131 18.63 14.25 5.58
C ILE A 131 19.41 15.04 6.62
N ASN A 132 19.12 16.34 6.70
CA ASN A 132 19.65 17.18 7.78
C ASN A 132 18.79 16.98 9.03
N GLN A 133 19.31 16.25 10.01
CA GLN A 133 18.73 16.20 11.35
C GLN A 133 19.29 17.35 12.19
N SER A 134 18.61 18.50 12.21
CA SER A 134 18.93 19.55 13.17
C SER A 134 18.37 19.14 14.55
N LYS A 135 19.24 18.74 15.48
CA LYS A 135 18.87 18.46 16.88
C LYS A 135 18.37 19.75 17.53
N GLY A 136 17.06 19.92 17.63
CA GLY A 136 16.43 21.06 18.31
C GLY A 136 14.94 21.13 18.02
N LEU A 137 14.13 21.10 19.08
CA LEU A 137 12.68 21.22 19.08
C LEU A 137 12.19 22.27 18.06
N GLY A 138 11.49 21.82 17.02
CA GLY A 138 10.67 22.70 16.17
C GLY A 138 11.25 23.19 14.84
N LYS A 139 12.18 22.49 14.14
CA LYS A 139 12.58 22.86 12.77
C LYS A 139 12.60 21.68 11.78
N LYS A 140 12.04 21.93 10.60
CA LYS A 140 11.67 20.98 9.53
C LYS A 140 12.82 20.05 9.13
N ALA A 141 12.59 18.74 9.21
CA ALA A 141 13.37 17.77 8.43
C ALA A 141 13.13 18.07 6.94
N THR A 142 14.20 18.34 6.19
CA THR A 142 14.11 18.53 4.74
C THR A 142 14.87 17.39 4.07
N CYS A 143 14.11 16.52 3.40
CA CYS A 143 14.66 15.57 2.45
C CYS A 143 14.72 16.27 1.09
N ARG A 144 15.92 16.49 0.56
CA ARG A 144 16.11 16.99 -0.82
C ARG A 144 16.88 15.96 -1.62
N ILE A 145 16.36 15.64 -2.79
CA ILE A 145 17.14 15.01 -3.86
C ILE A 145 17.79 16.15 -4.63
N LYS A 146 19.12 16.22 -4.71
CA LYS A 146 19.80 17.20 -5.58
C LYS A 146 19.31 17.02 -7.02
N GLU A 147 18.60 18.00 -7.58
CA GLU A 147 18.05 17.95 -8.93
C GLU A 147 19.16 17.71 -9.97
N LYS A 148 18.88 16.88 -10.99
CA LYS A 148 19.67 16.91 -12.23
C LYS A 148 19.33 18.22 -12.95
N LYS A 149 20.32 18.86 -13.57
CA LYS A 149 20.04 19.85 -14.64
C LYS A 149 19.00 19.25 -15.58
N PRO A 150 17.96 19.99 -16.00
CA PRO A 150 16.95 19.46 -16.91
C PRO A 150 17.65 18.95 -18.17
N LYS A 151 17.36 17.69 -18.56
CA LYS A 151 17.76 17.21 -19.88
C LYS A 151 17.02 18.04 -20.92
N THR A 152 17.75 18.59 -21.88
CA THR A 152 17.12 19.30 -23.00
C THR A 152 16.73 18.29 -24.07
N MET A 153 15.78 18.65 -24.94
CA MET A 153 15.31 17.79 -26.04
C MET A 153 16.42 17.33 -27.00
N SER A 154 17.63 17.92 -26.97
CA SER A 154 18.77 17.42 -27.75
C SER A 154 19.37 16.12 -27.21
N ASP A 155 19.06 15.73 -25.97
CA ASP A 155 19.65 14.55 -25.33
C ASP A 155 18.86 13.24 -25.62
N CYS A 156 17.82 13.31 -26.46
CA CYS A 156 16.95 12.19 -26.83
C CYS A 156 16.89 11.92 -28.35
N LEU A 157 17.83 12.46 -29.14
CA LEU A 157 18.09 12.05 -30.53
C LEU A 157 19.45 11.36 -30.64
#